data_AF-A0A7J2SWM6-F1
#
_entry.id   AF-A0A7J2SWM6-F1
#
_cell.length_a   1.000
_cell.length_b   1.000
_cell.length_c   1.000
_cell.angle_alpha   90.00
_cell.angle_beta   90.00
_cell.angle_gamma   90.00
#
_symmetry.space_group_name_H-M   'P 1'
#
loop_
_entity.id
_entity.type
_entity.pdbx_description
1 polymer ?
#
loop_
_entity_poly.entity_id
_entity_poly.type
_entity_poly.pdbx_seq_one_letter_code
_entity_poly.pdbx_strand_id
1 'polypeptide(L)'
;VNVSKALKENIVILDLWRGVRGLVRGLKEVIQNEGYTRVVGVDVGGDVLAEGSEENLWSPLADSICLAALKHLPNSLLIVHSPGSDGELEQEYVLKRISMVAARKGYLGAYGMTREDAKILERILEYAKSEASMIGLLAFKGFYGYKPIRLGTRKVLVNPIHTISFIMKADIVYYFSRPAQLVDNTQSLEKANRELNRHCIYTEYNLEKDLIKHGLVDRNNYNYNDILEIRKRGKENLYKMMSDQSSDI
;
A
#
# COMPACT_ATOMS: atom_id res chain seq x y z
N VAL A 1 -18.37 -3.82 6.03
CA VAL A 1 -16.91 -4.14 6.06
C VAL A 1 -16.62 -5.00 7.28
N ASN A 2 -15.83 -6.07 7.15
CA ASN A 2 -15.63 -7.05 8.24
C ASN A 2 -14.98 -6.47 9.50
N VAL A 3 -14.05 -5.53 9.35
CA VAL A 3 -13.33 -4.90 10.47
C VAL A 3 -14.28 -4.16 11.44
N SER A 4 -15.31 -3.48 10.93
CA SER A 4 -16.30 -2.78 11.78
C SER A 4 -17.07 -3.75 12.69
N LYS A 5 -17.29 -5.01 12.28
CA LYS A 5 -17.91 -6.03 13.16
C LYS A 5 -17.04 -6.36 14.37
N ALA A 6 -15.70 -6.33 14.20
CA ALA A 6 -14.76 -6.60 15.27
C ALA A 6 -14.68 -5.44 16.27
N LEU A 7 -14.75 -4.19 15.81
CA LEU A 7 -14.54 -3.01 16.65
C LEU A 7 -15.82 -2.35 17.15
N LYS A 8 -16.95 -2.55 16.47
CA LYS A 8 -18.23 -1.84 16.72
C LYS A 8 -18.10 -0.32 16.64
N GLU A 9 -17.17 0.15 15.82
CA GLU A 9 -16.91 1.56 15.59
C GLU A 9 -17.50 2.02 14.26
N ASN A 10 -17.80 3.32 14.19
CA ASN A 10 -18.18 3.99 12.96
C ASN A 10 -17.02 3.93 11.97
N ILE A 11 -17.35 3.61 10.71
CA ILE A 11 -16.36 3.56 9.63
C ILE A 11 -16.78 4.46 8.49
N VAL A 12 -15.79 5.09 7.87
CA VAL A 12 -15.92 5.77 6.59
C VAL A 12 -15.25 4.90 5.54
N ILE A 13 -15.94 4.69 4.42
CA ILE A 13 -15.39 3.98 3.27
C ILE A 13 -14.80 5.01 2.31
N LEU A 14 -13.54 4.84 1.94
CA LEU A 14 -12.87 5.68 0.96
C LEU A 14 -13.11 5.10 -0.44
N ASP A 15 -13.67 5.91 -1.33
CA ASP A 15 -13.83 5.58 -2.75
C ASP A 15 -12.71 6.24 -3.58
N LEU A 16 -11.92 5.42 -4.25
CA LEU A 16 -10.82 5.86 -5.10
C LEU A 16 -11.25 6.13 -6.55
N TRP A 17 -12.50 5.84 -6.92
CA TRP A 17 -12.99 5.92 -8.30
C TRP A 17 -12.86 7.32 -8.91
N ARG A 18 -12.94 8.36 -8.07
CA ARG A 18 -12.80 9.77 -8.46
C ARG A 18 -11.35 10.30 -8.38
N GLY A 19 -10.36 9.41 -8.28
CA GLY A 19 -8.94 9.74 -8.20
C GLY A 19 -8.57 10.60 -6.99
N VAL A 20 -7.37 11.17 -7.01
CA VAL A 20 -6.85 11.98 -5.88
C VAL A 20 -7.73 13.19 -5.60
N ARG A 21 -8.21 13.90 -6.64
CA ARG A 21 -9.07 15.09 -6.44
C ARG A 21 -10.38 14.75 -5.76
N GLY A 22 -11.00 13.63 -6.12
CA GLY A 22 -12.21 13.14 -5.48
C GLY A 22 -11.99 12.79 -4.02
N LEU A 23 -10.93 12.03 -3.74
CA LEU A 23 -10.57 11.60 -2.40
C LEU A 23 -10.26 12.78 -1.48
N VAL A 24 -9.46 13.75 -1.94
CA VAL A 24 -9.12 14.97 -1.16
C VAL A 24 -10.37 15.74 -0.77
N ARG A 25 -11.30 15.92 -1.70
CA ARG A 25 -12.58 16.61 -1.42
C ARG A 25 -13.39 15.85 -0.37
N GLY A 26 -13.59 14.55 -0.54
CA GLY A 26 -14.35 13.73 0.42
C GLY A 26 -13.70 13.73 1.81
N LEU A 27 -12.38 13.62 1.89
CA LEU A 27 -11.66 13.70 3.16
C LEU A 27 -11.81 15.09 3.82
N LYS A 28 -11.73 16.18 3.06
CA LYS A 28 -11.95 17.53 3.59
C LYS A 28 -13.38 17.71 4.13
N GLU A 29 -14.39 17.17 3.46
CA GLU A 29 -15.77 17.19 3.92
C GLU A 29 -15.92 16.43 5.25
N VAL A 30 -15.36 15.23 5.36
CA VAL A 30 -15.38 14.44 6.61
C VAL A 30 -14.65 15.18 7.74
N ILE A 31 -13.45 15.70 7.46
CA ILE A 31 -12.66 16.46 8.45
C ILE A 31 -13.44 17.66 8.98
N GLN A 32 -14.08 18.42 8.09
CA GLN A 32 -14.85 19.60 8.46
C GLN A 32 -16.11 19.25 9.26
N ASN A 33 -16.85 18.22 8.83
CA ASN A 33 -18.11 17.84 9.47
C ASN A 33 -17.91 17.21 10.85
N GLU A 34 -16.84 16.41 11.01
CA GLU A 34 -16.54 15.69 12.26
C GLU A 34 -15.59 16.48 13.18
N GLY A 35 -15.05 17.61 12.72
CA GLY A 35 -14.15 18.47 13.52
C GLY A 35 -12.76 17.86 13.77
N TYR A 36 -12.28 16.98 12.87
CA TYR A 36 -10.94 16.39 13.02
C TYR A 36 -9.83 17.43 12.80
N THR A 37 -8.78 17.38 13.62
CA THR A 37 -7.64 18.31 13.54
C THR A 37 -6.40 17.71 12.86
N ARG A 38 -6.43 16.39 12.60
CA ARG A 38 -5.33 15.63 12.02
C ARG A 38 -5.86 14.42 11.27
N VAL A 39 -5.16 14.06 10.20
CA VAL A 39 -5.36 12.79 9.48
C VAL A 39 -4.07 11.98 9.56
N VAL A 40 -4.20 10.68 9.78
CA VAL A 40 -3.10 9.74 9.83
C VAL A 40 -3.39 8.62 8.84
N GLY A 41 -2.58 8.51 7.79
CA GLY A 41 -2.55 7.32 6.94
C GLY A 41 -1.78 6.22 7.65
N VAL A 42 -2.26 4.98 7.54
CA VAL A 42 -1.56 3.81 8.08
C VAL A 42 -1.39 2.81 6.94
N ASP A 43 -0.14 2.47 6.66
CA ASP A 43 0.24 1.42 5.74
C ASP A 43 0.91 0.28 6.52
N VAL A 44 0.55 -0.96 6.20
CA VAL A 44 1.12 -2.16 6.82
C VAL A 44 2.01 -2.84 5.78
N GLY A 45 3.31 -2.89 6.05
CA GLY A 45 4.31 -3.37 5.11
C GLY A 45 5.18 -2.25 4.56
N GLY A 46 4.58 -1.15 4.10
CA GLY A 46 5.33 0.06 3.72
C GLY A 46 5.49 0.25 2.21
N ASP A 47 4.66 -0.40 1.40
CA ASP A 47 4.63 -0.26 -0.06
C ASP A 47 4.41 1.18 -0.52
N VAL A 48 3.75 1.99 0.31
CA VAL A 48 3.60 3.43 0.10
C VAL A 48 4.94 4.19 -0.03
N LEU A 49 6.04 3.62 0.48
CA LEU A 49 7.39 4.19 0.41
C LEU A 49 8.14 3.85 -0.89
N ALA A 50 7.56 2.99 -1.73
CA ALA A 50 8.16 2.56 -2.99
C ALA A 50 8.40 3.72 -3.98
N GLU A 51 9.37 3.52 -4.87
CA GLU A 51 9.69 4.40 -6.00
C GLU A 51 8.92 4.03 -7.28
N GLY A 52 8.32 2.84 -7.31
CA GLY A 52 7.53 2.32 -8.43
C GLY A 52 8.31 1.40 -9.37
N SER A 53 9.64 1.41 -9.30
CA SER A 53 10.52 0.58 -10.14
C SER A 53 10.83 -0.80 -9.55
N GLU A 54 10.37 -1.08 -8.33
CA GLU A 54 10.64 -2.33 -7.64
C GLU A 54 9.96 -3.51 -8.34
N GLU A 55 10.71 -4.58 -8.58
CA GLU A 55 10.22 -5.73 -9.35
C GLU A 55 9.01 -6.41 -8.69
N ASN A 56 9.02 -6.47 -7.36
CA ASN A 56 8.06 -7.13 -6.49
C ASN A 56 6.98 -6.20 -5.93
N LEU A 57 6.84 -4.99 -6.47
CA LEU A 57 5.71 -4.10 -6.17
C LEU A 57 4.50 -4.48 -7.05
N TRP A 58 3.36 -4.71 -6.43
CA TRP A 58 2.12 -5.18 -7.06
C TRP A 58 0.97 -4.21 -6.84
N SER A 59 0.81 -3.64 -5.64
CA SER A 59 -0.36 -2.83 -5.28
C SER A 59 -0.14 -1.31 -5.16
N PRO A 60 0.74 -0.64 -5.93
CA PRO A 60 1.09 0.76 -5.64
C PRO A 60 -0.02 1.76 -5.92
N LEU A 61 -1.09 1.38 -6.64
CA LEU A 61 -2.12 2.33 -7.11
C LEU A 61 -2.88 2.98 -5.96
N ALA A 62 -3.40 2.19 -5.03
CA ALA A 62 -4.17 2.70 -3.90
C ALA A 62 -3.28 3.53 -2.97
N ASP A 63 -2.08 3.03 -2.65
CA ASP A 63 -1.12 3.69 -1.78
C ASP A 63 -0.68 5.04 -2.35
N SER A 64 -0.42 5.10 -3.66
CA SER A 64 -0.06 6.33 -4.36
C SER A 64 -1.17 7.37 -4.29
N ILE A 65 -2.42 6.96 -4.53
CA ILE A 65 -3.59 7.86 -4.49
C ILE A 65 -3.80 8.38 -3.06
N CYS A 66 -3.72 7.49 -2.06
CA CYS A 66 -3.88 7.85 -0.65
C CYS A 66 -2.76 8.77 -0.16
N LEU A 67 -1.50 8.48 -0.47
CA LEU A 67 -0.36 9.34 -0.09
C LEU A 67 -0.44 10.71 -0.76
N ALA A 68 -0.79 10.76 -2.04
CA ALA A 68 -1.01 12.02 -2.75
C ALA A 68 -2.14 12.83 -2.09
N ALA A 69 -3.25 12.17 -1.73
CA ALA A 69 -4.34 12.84 -1.03
C ALA A 69 -3.92 13.38 0.34
N LEU A 70 -3.17 12.62 1.14
CA LEU A 70 -2.66 13.06 2.45
C LEU A 70 -1.88 14.37 2.33
N LYS A 71 -1.02 14.53 1.33
CA LYS A 71 -0.23 15.74 1.10
C LYS A 71 -1.08 17.02 0.92
N HIS A 72 -2.36 16.91 0.55
CA HIS A 72 -3.28 18.07 0.44
C HIS A 72 -4.09 18.35 1.71
N LEU A 73 -3.88 17.58 2.77
CA LEU A 73 -4.59 17.70 4.04
C LEU A 73 -3.67 18.35 5.09
N PRO A 74 -4.21 19.22 5.96
CA PRO A 74 -3.41 19.87 6.99
C PRO A 74 -2.91 18.85 8.02
N ASN A 75 -1.65 19.00 8.44
CA ASN A 75 -1.04 18.20 9.51
C ASN A 75 -1.10 16.68 9.28
N SER A 76 -1.16 16.23 8.03
CA SER A 76 -1.25 14.81 7.69
C SER A 76 0.02 14.04 8.04
N LEU A 77 -0.15 12.88 8.67
CA LEU A 77 0.93 11.94 8.97
C LEU A 77 0.76 10.67 8.15
N LEU A 78 1.87 9.96 7.96
CA LEU A 78 1.88 8.59 7.50
C LEU A 78 2.56 7.72 8.58
N ILE A 79 1.94 6.61 8.91
CA ILE A 79 2.50 5.56 9.74
C ILE A 79 2.75 4.34 8.85
N VAL A 80 3.97 3.83 8.88
CA VAL A 80 4.30 2.51 8.32
C VAL A 80 4.46 1.54 9.47
N HIS A 81 3.55 0.58 9.57
CA HIS A 81 3.57 -0.50 10.54
C HIS A 81 4.15 -1.77 9.94
N SER A 82 4.94 -2.50 10.72
CA SER A 82 5.47 -3.82 10.34
C SER A 82 6.20 -3.82 8.98
N PRO A 83 7.35 -3.12 8.87
CA PRO A 83 8.06 -2.96 7.60
C PRO A 83 8.39 -4.29 6.90
N GLY A 84 7.97 -4.42 5.64
CA GLY A 84 8.16 -5.59 4.77
C GLY A 84 7.21 -6.76 5.01
N SER A 85 6.15 -6.60 5.81
CA SER A 85 5.28 -7.72 6.21
C SER A 85 4.35 -8.27 5.12
N ASP A 86 4.11 -7.54 4.04
CA ASP A 86 3.37 -7.99 2.85
C ASP A 86 4.23 -8.74 1.82
N GLY A 87 5.55 -8.74 2.03
CA GLY A 87 6.57 -9.36 1.19
C GLY A 87 6.74 -8.73 -0.20
N GLU A 88 6.23 -7.51 -0.45
CA GLU A 88 6.51 -6.78 -1.70
C GLU A 88 7.89 -6.14 -1.66
N LEU A 89 8.20 -5.54 -0.52
CA LEU A 89 9.45 -4.85 -0.27
C LEU A 89 10.24 -5.56 0.83
N GLU A 90 11.56 -5.63 0.63
CA GLU A 90 12.48 -6.10 1.65
C GLU A 90 12.46 -5.16 2.87
N GLN A 91 12.48 -5.73 4.09
CA GLN A 91 12.44 -4.92 5.32
C GLN A 91 13.55 -3.86 5.36
N GLU A 92 14.78 -4.23 4.97
CA GLU A 92 15.91 -3.30 4.92
C GLU A 92 15.68 -2.14 3.94
N TYR A 93 15.02 -2.41 2.81
CA TYR A 93 14.65 -1.38 1.85
C TYR A 93 13.68 -0.40 2.49
N VAL A 94 12.59 -0.88 3.12
CA VAL A 94 11.61 -0.02 3.79
C VAL A 94 12.27 0.85 4.87
N LEU A 95 13.15 0.25 5.70
CA LEU A 95 13.92 0.99 6.72
C LEU A 95 14.85 2.04 6.10
N LYS A 96 15.49 1.74 4.96
CA LYS A 96 16.29 2.70 4.21
C LYS A 96 15.43 3.88 3.72
N ARG A 97 14.23 3.62 3.19
CA ARG A 97 13.28 4.67 2.76
C ARG A 97 12.86 5.57 3.93
N ILE A 98 12.61 4.99 5.10
CA ILE A 98 12.33 5.75 6.33
C ILE A 98 13.52 6.64 6.71
N SER A 99 14.76 6.16 6.57
CA SER A 99 15.95 6.96 6.86
C SER A 99 16.10 8.18 5.93
N MET A 100 15.70 8.07 4.67
CA MET A 100 15.67 9.20 3.72
C MET A 100 14.66 10.28 4.17
N VAL A 101 13.49 9.86 4.65
CA VAL A 101 12.48 10.76 5.23
C VAL A 101 13.02 11.42 6.51
N ALA A 102 13.72 10.67 7.35
CA ALA A 102 14.36 11.18 8.55
C ALA A 102 15.44 12.24 8.24
N ALA A 103 16.27 12.02 7.22
CA ALA A 103 17.29 12.97 6.77
C ALA A 103 16.70 14.33 6.35
N ARG A 104 15.42 14.36 5.93
CA ARG A 104 14.66 15.58 5.62
C ARG A 104 13.80 16.08 6.78
N LYS A 105 14.07 15.67 8.02
CA LYS A 105 13.31 16.04 9.23
C LYS A 105 11.81 15.69 9.13
N GLY A 106 11.50 14.65 8.37
CA GLY A 106 10.15 14.11 8.20
C GLY A 106 9.79 13.02 9.21
N TYR A 107 10.78 12.37 9.84
CA TYR A 107 10.55 11.35 10.85
C TYR A 107 10.19 11.98 12.20
N LEU A 108 9.13 11.47 12.84
CA LEU A 108 8.59 12.00 14.10
C LEU A 108 8.81 11.07 15.29
N GLY A 109 9.10 9.79 15.04
CA GLY A 109 9.29 8.79 16.08
C GLY A 109 8.68 7.44 15.71
N ALA A 110 8.71 6.52 16.66
CA ALA A 110 8.14 5.20 16.50
C ALA A 110 7.27 4.81 17.70
N TYR A 111 6.30 3.95 17.44
CA TYR A 111 5.45 3.34 18.44
C TYR A 111 5.64 1.81 18.39
N GLY A 112 5.90 1.20 19.55
CA GLY A 112 5.98 -0.25 19.68
C GLY A 112 4.62 -0.82 20.06
N MET A 113 4.22 -1.87 19.37
CA MET A 113 3.00 -2.63 19.67
C MET A 113 2.97 -3.09 21.14
N THR A 114 1.84 -2.90 21.80
CA THR A 114 1.61 -3.31 23.19
C THR A 114 0.78 -4.59 23.27
N ARG A 115 0.62 -5.12 24.48
CA ARG A 115 -0.26 -6.28 24.73
C ARG A 115 -1.71 -5.97 24.39
N GLU A 116 -2.15 -4.72 24.55
CA GLU A 116 -3.52 -4.33 24.22
C GLU A 116 -3.72 -4.25 22.71
N ASP A 117 -2.76 -3.68 21.99
CA ASP A 117 -2.75 -3.67 20.52
C ASP A 117 -2.81 -5.09 19.95
N ALA A 118 -2.06 -6.03 20.55
CA ALA A 118 -2.07 -7.43 20.17
C ALA A 118 -3.45 -8.09 20.30
N LYS A 119 -4.14 -7.87 21.42
CA LYS A 119 -5.50 -8.40 21.64
C LYS A 119 -6.51 -7.81 20.66
N ILE A 120 -6.41 -6.51 20.38
CA ILE A 120 -7.28 -5.85 19.40
C ILE A 120 -7.03 -6.44 18.01
N LEU A 121 -5.76 -6.62 17.62
CA LEU A 121 -5.39 -7.18 16.33
C LEU A 121 -5.83 -8.65 16.18
N GLU A 122 -5.69 -9.47 17.22
CA GLU A 122 -6.23 -10.83 17.27
C GLU A 122 -7.72 -10.85 16.96
N ARG A 123 -8.49 -10.01 17.66
CA ARG A 123 -9.94 -9.90 17.46
C ARG A 123 -10.28 -9.44 16.03
N ILE A 124 -9.53 -8.51 15.46
CA ILE A 124 -9.76 -8.06 14.07
C ILE A 124 -9.51 -9.20 13.08
N LEU A 125 -8.45 -9.98 13.27
CA LEU A 125 -8.06 -11.07 12.36
C LEU A 125 -9.07 -12.24 12.33
N GLU A 126 -9.91 -12.39 13.36
CA GLU A 126 -11.05 -13.33 13.35
C GLU A 126 -12.10 -12.95 12.30
N TYR A 127 -12.28 -11.66 12.01
CA TYR A 127 -13.27 -11.16 11.06
C TYR A 127 -12.67 -10.77 9.70
N ALA A 128 -11.43 -10.27 9.69
CA ALA A 128 -10.74 -9.77 8.50
C ALA A 128 -9.38 -10.45 8.35
N LYS A 129 -9.34 -11.51 7.53
CA LYS A 129 -8.10 -12.23 7.26
C LYS A 129 -7.10 -11.32 6.53
N SER A 130 -5.93 -11.12 7.13
CA SER A 130 -4.80 -10.38 6.57
C SER A 130 -3.49 -11.11 6.93
N GLU A 131 -2.77 -11.60 5.93
CA GLU A 131 -1.48 -12.26 6.16
C GLU A 131 -0.39 -11.27 6.59
N ALA A 132 -0.37 -10.07 6.00
CA ALA A 132 0.60 -9.02 6.36
C ALA A 132 0.42 -8.57 7.81
N SER A 133 -0.82 -8.28 8.23
CA SER A 133 -1.11 -7.86 9.61
C SER A 133 -0.82 -8.97 10.63
N MET A 134 -0.96 -10.25 10.24
CA MET A 134 -0.61 -11.39 11.09
C MET A 134 0.90 -11.44 11.41
N ILE A 135 1.78 -10.93 10.52
CA ILE A 135 3.24 -10.93 10.77
C ILE A 135 3.60 -10.14 12.03
N GLY A 136 3.01 -8.95 12.23
CA GLY A 136 3.25 -8.14 13.43
C GLY A 136 2.84 -8.87 14.71
N LEU A 137 1.70 -9.57 14.67
CA LEU A 137 1.22 -10.38 15.79
C LEU A 137 2.13 -11.59 16.08
N LEU A 138 2.62 -12.28 15.03
CA LEU A 138 3.56 -13.39 15.18
C LEU A 138 4.86 -12.93 15.84
N ALA A 139 5.43 -11.81 15.37
CA ALA A 139 6.61 -11.20 15.97
C ALA A 139 6.38 -10.83 17.45
N PHE A 140 5.23 -10.21 17.75
CA PHE A 140 4.88 -9.83 19.12
C PHE A 140 4.76 -11.05 20.05
N LYS A 141 4.29 -12.19 19.53
CA LYS A 141 4.23 -13.48 20.26
C LYS A 141 5.57 -14.21 20.35
N GLY A 142 6.65 -13.62 19.84
CA GLY A 142 8.01 -14.16 19.93
C GLY A 142 8.40 -15.09 18.79
N PHE A 143 7.61 -15.20 17.72
CA PHE A 143 8.04 -15.96 16.54
C PHE A 143 9.16 -15.21 15.81
N TYR A 144 10.25 -15.93 15.52
CA TYR A 144 11.36 -15.47 14.70
C TYR A 144 11.65 -16.52 13.61
N GLY A 145 11.76 -16.10 12.36
CA GLY A 145 12.07 -16.99 11.23
C GLY A 145 11.22 -16.72 9.99
N TYR A 146 11.47 -17.49 8.93
CA TYR A 146 10.77 -17.30 7.66
C TYR A 146 9.32 -17.78 7.71
N LYS A 147 8.40 -16.93 7.27
CA LYS A 147 6.99 -17.23 7.08
C LYS A 147 6.61 -17.07 5.60
N PRO A 148 6.10 -18.12 4.92
CA PRO A 148 5.50 -17.95 3.61
C PRO A 148 4.16 -17.22 3.75
N ILE A 149 3.88 -16.31 2.81
CA ILE A 149 2.62 -15.57 2.71
C ILE A 149 2.14 -15.57 1.26
N ARG A 150 0.91 -15.12 1.02
CA ARG A 150 0.28 -15.02 -0.30
C ARG A 150 0.39 -16.34 -1.04
N LEU A 151 -0.13 -17.42 -0.44
CA LEU A 151 -0.04 -18.79 -0.98
C LEU A 151 1.40 -19.28 -1.27
N GLY A 152 2.41 -18.69 -0.62
CA GLY A 152 3.82 -19.04 -0.80
C GLY A 152 4.54 -18.26 -1.92
N THR A 153 3.87 -17.29 -2.57
CA THR A 153 4.49 -16.41 -3.59
C THR A 153 5.61 -15.55 -3.00
N ARG A 154 5.56 -15.30 -1.69
CA ARG A 154 6.49 -14.42 -0.97
C ARG A 154 6.88 -15.05 0.37
N LYS A 155 8.02 -14.62 0.91
CA LYS A 155 8.52 -15.03 2.23
C LYS A 155 8.97 -13.81 3.01
N VAL A 156 8.62 -13.78 4.29
CA VAL A 156 9.01 -12.71 5.21
C VAL A 156 9.84 -13.31 6.33
N LEU A 157 11.01 -12.72 6.63
CA LEU A 157 11.78 -13.06 7.82
C LEU A 157 11.17 -12.35 9.03
N VAL A 158 10.28 -13.02 9.75
CA VAL A 158 9.62 -12.45 10.94
C VAL A 158 10.65 -12.20 12.04
N ASN A 159 10.60 -11.01 12.61
CA ASN A 159 11.51 -10.52 13.66
C ASN A 159 10.85 -9.37 14.46
N PRO A 160 11.42 -8.93 15.59
CA PRO A 160 10.82 -7.91 16.45
C PRO A 160 10.56 -6.53 15.80
N ILE A 161 11.24 -6.16 14.71
CA ILE A 161 10.98 -4.89 14.00
C ILE A 161 9.55 -4.84 13.45
N HIS A 162 8.94 -5.99 13.17
CA HIS A 162 7.55 -6.08 12.72
C HIS A 162 6.53 -5.62 13.78
N THR A 163 6.95 -5.42 15.03
CA THR A 163 6.11 -4.85 16.10
C THR A 163 6.12 -3.31 16.11
N ILE A 164 6.91 -2.68 15.24
CA ILE A 164 7.17 -1.24 15.26
C ILE A 164 6.35 -0.52 14.18
N SER A 165 5.82 0.64 14.56
CA SER A 165 5.15 1.60 13.69
C SER A 165 5.98 2.88 13.60
N PHE A 166 6.45 3.24 12.41
CA PHE A 166 7.24 4.44 12.18
C PHE A 166 6.35 5.60 11.73
N ILE A 167 6.44 6.73 12.44
CA ILE A 167 5.58 7.90 12.25
C ILE A 167 6.35 8.97 11.47
N MET A 168 5.77 9.43 10.37
CA MET A 168 6.40 10.37 9.44
C MET A 168 5.42 11.45 8.98
N LYS A 169 5.96 12.60 8.57
CA LYS A 169 5.19 13.65 7.90
C LYS A 169 4.86 13.22 6.46
N ALA A 170 3.58 13.23 6.09
CA ALA A 170 3.14 12.68 4.81
C ALA A 170 3.63 13.49 3.60
N ASP A 171 3.79 14.81 3.73
CA ASP A 171 4.34 15.68 2.68
C ASP A 171 5.80 15.34 2.34
N ILE A 172 6.62 15.01 3.35
CA ILE A 172 8.00 14.58 3.14
C ILE A 172 8.07 13.18 2.54
N VAL A 173 7.15 12.27 2.92
CA VAL A 173 7.06 10.95 2.27
C VAL A 173 6.65 11.10 0.80
N TYR A 174 5.63 11.92 0.52
CA TYR A 174 5.20 12.27 -0.84
C TYR A 174 6.34 12.82 -1.70
N TYR A 175 7.23 13.63 -1.13
CA TYR A 175 8.41 14.15 -1.83
C TYR A 175 9.31 13.04 -2.39
N PHE A 176 9.39 11.88 -1.72
CA PHE A 176 10.18 10.73 -2.17
C PHE A 176 9.39 9.69 -2.96
N SER A 177 8.06 9.77 -3.00
CA SER A 177 7.21 8.81 -3.72
C SER A 177 6.91 9.31 -5.13
N ARG A 178 7.68 8.80 -6.11
CA ARG A 178 7.40 9.07 -7.52
C ARG A 178 5.98 8.60 -7.93
N PRO A 179 5.49 7.41 -7.54
CA PRO A 179 4.14 6.98 -7.89
C PRO A 179 3.05 7.93 -7.39
N ALA A 180 3.16 8.43 -6.14
CA ALA A 180 2.21 9.41 -5.61
C ALA A 180 2.26 10.74 -6.37
N GLN A 181 3.45 11.20 -6.78
CA GLN A 181 3.59 12.42 -7.59
C GLN A 181 2.93 12.29 -8.95
N LEU A 182 3.04 11.12 -9.60
CA LEU A 182 2.43 10.86 -10.90
C LEU A 182 0.91 10.95 -10.87
N VAL A 183 0.29 10.51 -9.76
CA VAL A 183 -1.18 10.44 -9.66
C VAL A 183 -1.84 11.67 -9.02
N ASP A 184 -1.07 12.63 -8.49
CA ASP A 184 -1.54 13.70 -7.58
C ASP A 184 -2.73 14.53 -8.12
N ASN A 185 -2.80 14.74 -9.42
CA ASN A 185 -3.83 15.58 -10.05
C ASN A 185 -4.93 14.80 -10.80
N THR A 186 -5.03 13.50 -10.55
CA THR A 186 -5.94 12.62 -11.28
C THR A 186 -7.39 12.79 -10.81
N GLN A 187 -8.31 12.55 -11.74
CA GLN A 187 -9.76 12.74 -11.57
C GLN A 187 -10.54 11.41 -11.63
N SER A 188 -9.84 10.31 -11.88
CA SER A 188 -10.42 8.97 -11.80
C SER A 188 -9.36 7.93 -11.47
N LEU A 189 -9.79 6.78 -10.96
CA LEU A 189 -8.92 5.63 -10.70
C LEU A 189 -8.19 5.19 -11.98
N GLU A 190 -8.89 5.15 -13.12
CA GLU A 190 -8.30 4.73 -14.39
C GLU A 190 -7.31 5.74 -14.92
N LYS A 191 -7.53 7.05 -14.70
CA LYS A 191 -6.54 8.05 -15.05
C LYS A 191 -5.29 7.87 -14.19
N ALA A 192 -5.43 7.69 -12.88
CA ALA A 192 -4.30 7.39 -11.99
C ALA A 192 -3.52 6.16 -12.45
N ASN A 193 -4.23 5.07 -12.74
CA ASN A 193 -3.60 3.86 -13.27
C ASN A 193 -2.86 4.14 -14.59
N ARG A 194 -3.46 4.85 -15.54
CA ARG A 194 -2.78 5.20 -16.80
C ARG A 194 -1.51 6.02 -16.59
N GLU A 195 -1.46 6.95 -15.63
CA GLU A 195 -0.24 7.71 -15.35
C GLU A 195 0.89 6.83 -14.80
N LEU A 196 0.55 5.83 -13.95
CA LEU A 196 1.51 4.82 -13.49
C LEU A 196 1.98 3.94 -14.65
N ASN A 197 1.07 3.45 -15.50
CA ASN A 197 1.39 2.64 -16.67
C ASN A 197 2.33 3.35 -17.66
N ARG A 198 2.19 4.66 -17.87
CA ARG A 198 3.09 5.50 -18.69
C ARG A 198 4.51 5.60 -18.13
N HIS A 199 4.73 5.13 -16.91
CA HIS A 199 6.05 5.06 -16.29
C HIS A 199 6.45 3.59 -16.05
N CYS A 200 5.86 2.66 -16.81
CA CYS A 200 6.10 1.22 -16.72
C CYS A 200 5.77 0.59 -15.35
N ILE A 201 4.93 1.26 -14.55
CA ILE A 201 4.47 0.75 -13.24
C ILE A 201 3.20 -0.07 -13.50
N TYR A 202 3.32 -1.39 -13.44
CA TYR A 202 2.20 -2.32 -13.55
C TYR A 202 1.54 -2.50 -12.18
N THR A 203 0.21 -2.37 -12.10
CA THR A 203 -0.55 -2.38 -10.85
C THR A 203 -1.43 -3.62 -10.73
N GLU A 204 -1.93 -3.89 -9.52
CA GLU A 204 -2.95 -4.92 -9.26
C GLU A 204 -4.21 -4.68 -10.11
N TYR A 205 -4.58 -3.42 -10.36
CA TYR A 205 -5.71 -3.10 -11.24
C TYR A 205 -5.46 -3.47 -12.71
N ASN A 206 -4.20 -3.48 -13.16
CA ASN A 206 -3.86 -4.06 -14.47
C ASN A 206 -4.03 -5.58 -14.44
N LEU A 207 -3.54 -6.24 -13.38
CA LEU A 207 -3.65 -7.68 -13.22
C LEU A 207 -5.11 -8.15 -13.25
N GLU A 208 -5.99 -7.48 -12.50
CA GLU A 208 -7.43 -7.76 -12.50
C GLU A 208 -8.03 -7.66 -13.91
N LYS A 209 -7.66 -6.63 -14.68
CA LYS A 209 -8.13 -6.47 -16.06
C LYS A 209 -7.60 -7.56 -16.99
N ASP A 210 -6.34 -7.93 -16.84
CA ASP A 210 -5.73 -8.96 -17.69
C ASP A 210 -6.29 -10.36 -17.36
N LEU A 211 -6.53 -10.67 -16.09
CA LEU A 211 -7.24 -11.89 -15.66
C LEU A 211 -8.63 -11.99 -16.30
N ILE A 212 -9.41 -10.89 -16.30
CA ILE A 212 -10.73 -10.85 -16.95
C ILE A 212 -10.62 -11.12 -18.46
N LYS A 213 -9.64 -10.54 -19.16
CA LYS A 213 -9.42 -10.80 -20.60
C LYS A 213 -9.09 -12.26 -20.88
N HIS A 214 -8.43 -12.95 -19.94
CA HIS A 214 -8.13 -14.37 -20.02
C HIS A 214 -9.26 -15.28 -19.54
N GLY A 215 -10.43 -14.73 -19.19
CA GLY A 215 -11.58 -15.51 -18.69
C GLY A 215 -11.40 -16.02 -17.25
N LEU A 216 -10.37 -15.55 -16.55
CA LEU A 216 -10.00 -15.97 -15.19
C LEU A 216 -10.66 -15.06 -14.15
N VAL A 217 -11.99 -15.03 -14.16
CA VAL A 217 -12.78 -14.13 -13.31
C VAL A 217 -13.02 -14.73 -11.92
N ASP A 218 -13.13 -16.05 -11.82
CA ASP A 218 -13.27 -16.76 -10.55
C ASP A 218 -11.89 -17.14 -9.99
N ARG A 219 -11.62 -16.72 -8.75
CA ARG A 219 -10.37 -17.03 -8.02
C ARG A 219 -10.13 -18.53 -7.83
N ASN A 220 -11.16 -19.36 -7.99
CA ASN A 220 -11.03 -20.82 -7.94
C ASN A 220 -10.54 -21.43 -9.26
N ASN A 221 -10.53 -20.66 -10.36
CA ASN A 221 -10.25 -21.16 -11.71
C ASN A 221 -8.82 -20.90 -12.20
N TYR A 222 -7.96 -20.34 -11.36
CA TYR A 222 -6.56 -20.11 -11.70
C TYR A 222 -5.64 -20.40 -10.52
N ASN A 223 -4.46 -20.92 -10.84
CA ASN A 223 -3.43 -21.25 -9.85
C ASN A 223 -2.34 -20.16 -9.81
N TYR A 224 -1.38 -20.34 -8.90
CA TYR A 224 -0.28 -19.41 -8.71
C TYR A 224 0.53 -19.11 -9.99
N ASN A 225 0.82 -20.13 -10.80
CA ASN A 225 1.64 -19.96 -12.00
C ASN A 225 0.93 -19.09 -13.05
N ASP A 226 -0.40 -19.23 -13.16
CA ASP A 226 -1.22 -18.45 -14.08
C ASP A 226 -1.12 -16.95 -13.75
N ILE A 227 -1.17 -16.59 -12.46
CA ILE A 227 -1.06 -15.19 -12.00
C ILE A 227 0.30 -14.60 -12.37
N LEU A 228 1.38 -15.34 -12.09
CA LEU A 228 2.73 -14.86 -12.38
C LEU A 228 2.96 -14.68 -13.88
N GLU A 229 2.50 -15.63 -14.68
CA GLU A 229 2.66 -15.59 -16.13
C GLU A 229 1.89 -14.41 -16.74
N ILE A 230 0.64 -14.18 -16.31
CA ILE A 230 -0.17 -13.05 -16.76
C ILE A 230 0.45 -11.73 -16.33
N ARG A 231 0.88 -11.60 -15.07
CA ARG A 231 1.57 -10.39 -14.58
C ARG A 231 2.84 -10.13 -15.38
N LYS A 232 3.65 -11.16 -15.65
CA LYS A 232 4.88 -11.05 -16.43
C LYS A 232 4.59 -10.53 -17.84
N ARG A 233 3.65 -11.15 -18.54
CA ARG A 233 3.21 -10.70 -19.89
C ARG A 233 2.65 -9.28 -19.87
N GLY A 234 1.86 -8.95 -18.85
CA GLY A 234 1.32 -7.60 -18.65
C GLY A 234 2.42 -6.54 -18.51
N LYS A 235 3.45 -6.81 -17.69
CA LYS A 235 4.64 -5.95 -17.55
C LYS A 235 5.38 -5.81 -18.88
N GLU A 236 5.68 -6.92 -19.56
CA GLU A 236 6.37 -6.92 -20.86
C GLU A 236 5.61 -6.10 -21.92
N ASN A 237 4.29 -6.21 -21.96
CA ASN A 237 3.46 -5.44 -22.87
C ASN A 237 3.52 -3.93 -22.58
N LEU A 238 3.53 -3.52 -21.31
CA LEU A 238 3.70 -2.11 -20.96
C LEU A 238 5.06 -1.56 -21.42
N TYR A 239 6.13 -2.33 -21.22
CA TYR A 239 7.46 -1.93 -21.69
C TYR A 239 7.52 -1.77 -23.21
N LYS A 240 6.94 -2.71 -23.96
CA LYS A 240 6.88 -2.63 -25.43
C LYS A 240 6.13 -1.40 -25.92
N MET A 241 4.93 -1.14 -25.36
CA MET A 241 4.13 0.03 -25.74
C MET A 241 4.87 1.36 -25.52
N MET A 242 5.73 1.44 -24.50
CA MET A 242 6.56 2.63 -24.25
C MET A 242 7.76 2.72 -25.19
N SER A 243 8.37 1.58 -25.52
CA SER A 243 9.47 1.50 -26.47
C SER A 243 9.04 2.01 -27.85
N ASP A 244 7.88 1.57 -28.32
CA ASP A 244 7.31 1.94 -29.62
C ASP A 244 6.91 3.42 -29.67
N GLN A 245 6.40 3.99 -28.55
CA GLN A 245 6.09 5.43 -28.46
C GLN A 245 7.34 6.31 -28.42
N SER A 246 8.50 5.76 -28.04
CA SER A 246 9.77 6.49 -27.98
C SER A 246 10.51 6.50 -29.31
N SER A 247 10.19 5.57 -30.22
CA SER A 247 10.76 5.49 -31.58
C SER A 247 10.04 6.37 -32.61
N ASP A 248 8.89 6.93 -32.26
CA ASP A 248 8.07 7.82 -33.11
C ASP A 248 8.35 9.33 -32.86
N ILE A 249 9.43 9.67 -32.15
CA ILE A 249 9.91 11.04 -31.87
C ILE A 249 11.31 11.20 -32.46
#